data_AF-A0AA37K0R2-F1
#
_entry.id   AF-A0AA37K0R2-F1
#
_cell.length_a   1.000
_cell.length_b   1.000
_cell.length_c   1.000
_cell.angle_alpha   90.00
_cell.angle_beta   90.00
_cell.angle_gamma   90.00
#
_symmetry.space_group_name_H-M   'P 1'
#
loop_
_entity.id
_entity.type
_entity.pdbx_description
1 polymer ?
#
loop_
_entity_poly.entity_id
_entity_poly.type
_entity_poly.pdbx_seq_one_letter_code
_entity_poly.pdbx_strand_id
1 'polypeptide(L)'
;MNCKSMGKKLKSYRAKCGWSLKECSERIGISTRYLADIERGDKVPKLETFLLILNTLNASADDVLQDSLVVGYEAKSNDMIRKLNALDVTKRKQALDIFDSVISSLKE
;
A
#
# COMPACT_ATOMS: atom_id res chain seq x y z
N MET A 1 4.70 -12.12 -1.91
CA MET A 1 3.59 -11.19 -1.65
C MET A 1 3.82 -10.51 -0.31
N ASN A 2 3.86 -9.18 -0.27
CA ASN A 2 4.05 -8.42 0.97
C ASN A 2 2.70 -8.24 1.68
N CYS A 3 2.28 -9.27 2.43
CA CYS A 3 0.96 -9.31 3.08
C CYS A 3 0.76 -8.19 4.11
N LYS A 4 1.85 -7.75 4.78
CA LYS A 4 1.80 -6.63 5.72
C LYS A 4 1.51 -5.30 5.02
N SER A 5 2.13 -5.04 3.86
CA SER A 5 1.82 -3.82 3.10
C SER A 5 0.39 -3.87 2.55
N MET A 6 -0.01 -5.00 1.94
CA MET A 6 -1.36 -5.21 1.43
C MET A 6 -2.41 -4.96 2.53
N GLY A 7 -2.27 -5.59 3.70
CA GLY A 7 -3.20 -5.42 4.82
C GLY A 7 -3.31 -3.98 5.29
N LYS A 8 -2.17 -3.27 5.43
CA LYS A 8 -2.15 -1.84 5.79
C LYS A 8 -2.89 -0.97 4.78
N LYS A 9 -2.77 -1.25 3.48
CA LYS A 9 -3.48 -0.51 2.44
C LYS A 9 -4.97 -0.76 2.48
N LEU A 10 -5.40 -2.02 2.60
CA LEU A 10 -6.81 -2.37 2.76
C LEU A 10 -7.43 -1.65 3.97
N LYS A 11 -6.71 -1.63 5.11
CA LYS A 11 -7.11 -0.86 6.29
C LYS A 11 -7.25 0.63 6.00
N SER A 12 -6.32 1.22 5.23
CA SER A 12 -6.37 2.62 4.82
C SER A 12 -7.59 2.93 3.96
N TYR A 13 -7.90 2.09 2.96
CA TYR A 13 -9.12 2.25 2.16
C TYR A 13 -10.39 2.14 3.02
N ARG A 14 -10.47 1.14 3.92
CA ARG A 14 -11.60 1.03 4.85
C ARG A 14 -11.76 2.29 5.70
N ALA A 15 -10.66 2.83 6.24
CA ALA A 15 -10.68 4.06 7.03
C ALA A 15 -11.12 5.28 6.21
N LYS A 16 -10.72 5.39 4.94
CA LYS A 16 -11.19 6.44 4.01
C LYS A 16 -12.69 6.36 3.73
N CYS A 17 -13.25 5.15 3.70
CA CYS A 17 -14.70 4.94 3.61
C CYS A 17 -15.44 5.27 4.91
N GLY A 18 -14.73 5.51 6.01
CA GLY A 18 -15.31 5.81 7.33
C GLY A 18 -15.93 4.60 8.03
N TRP A 19 -15.62 3.38 7.59
CA TRP A 19 -16.25 2.16 8.13
C TRP A 19 -15.43 1.54 9.26
N SER A 20 -16.14 1.11 10.32
CA SER A 20 -15.59 0.20 11.31
C SER A 20 -15.25 -1.16 10.67
N LEU A 21 -14.44 -1.95 11.38
CA LEU A 21 -14.14 -3.33 10.96
C LEU A 21 -15.43 -4.16 10.82
N LYS A 22 -16.38 -3.97 11.74
CA LYS A 22 -17.65 -4.71 11.76
C LYS A 22 -18.49 -4.37 10.53
N GLU A 23 -18.78 -3.09 10.29
CA GLU A 23 -19.57 -2.64 9.14
C GLU A 23 -18.93 -3.05 7.81
N CYS A 24 -17.61 -2.93 7.68
CA CYS A 24 -16.91 -3.34 6.47
C CYS A 24 -17.01 -4.85 6.26
N SER A 25 -16.80 -5.65 7.32
CA SER A 25 -16.89 -7.11 7.23
C SER A 25 -18.30 -7.59 6.86
N GLU A 26 -19.34 -6.92 7.35
CA GLU A 26 -20.73 -7.20 7.00
C GLU A 26 -21.01 -6.89 5.52
N ARG A 27 -20.52 -5.75 5.00
CA ARG A 27 -20.64 -5.39 3.57
C ARG A 27 -19.92 -6.37 2.65
N ILE A 28 -18.74 -6.86 3.08
CA ILE A 28 -17.96 -7.86 2.34
C ILE A 28 -18.58 -9.26 2.50
N GLY A 29 -19.34 -9.54 3.55
CA GLY A 29 -19.88 -10.89 3.82
C GLY A 29 -18.84 -11.85 4.39
N ILE A 30 -17.90 -11.36 5.19
CA ILE A 30 -16.90 -12.19 5.91
C ILE A 30 -16.92 -11.90 7.41
N SER A 31 -16.29 -12.75 8.22
CA SER A 31 -16.21 -12.50 9.66
C SER A 31 -15.32 -11.29 9.96
N THR A 32 -15.71 -10.49 10.96
CA THR A 32 -14.92 -9.33 11.41
C THR A 32 -13.50 -9.72 11.84
N ARG A 33 -13.36 -10.89 12.48
CA ARG A 33 -12.05 -11.43 12.85
C ARG A 33 -11.20 -11.72 11.63
N TYR A 34 -11.76 -12.34 10.59
CA TYR A 34 -11.02 -12.65 9.38
C TYR A 34 -10.56 -11.39 8.64
N LEU A 35 -11.43 -10.38 8.53
CA LEU A 35 -11.04 -9.09 7.97
C LEU A 35 -9.91 -8.44 8.79
N ALA A 36 -9.98 -8.50 10.12
CA ALA A 36 -8.93 -7.96 10.99
C ALA A 36 -7.59 -8.69 10.80
N ASP A 37 -7.60 -10.02 10.68
CA ASP A 37 -6.41 -10.82 10.39
C ASP A 37 -5.80 -10.46 9.02
N ILE A 38 -6.64 -10.21 8.00
CA ILE A 38 -6.19 -9.75 6.67
C ILE A 38 -5.54 -8.37 6.77
N GLU A 39 -6.17 -7.42 7.45
CA GLU A 39 -5.65 -6.05 7.57
C GLU A 39 -4.33 -5.95 8.36
N ARG A 40 -4.08 -6.87 9.29
CA ARG A 40 -2.77 -6.99 9.95
C ARG A 40 -1.74 -7.72 9.11
N GLY A 41 -2.18 -8.43 8.06
CA GLY A 41 -1.34 -9.27 7.22
C GLY A 41 -1.07 -10.67 7.80
N ASP A 42 -1.84 -11.08 8.81
CA ASP A 42 -1.74 -12.39 9.47
C ASP A 42 -2.35 -13.50 8.62
N LYS A 43 -3.35 -13.16 7.79
CA LYS A 43 -3.95 -14.08 6.82
C LYS A 43 -4.01 -13.50 5.42
N VAL A 44 -3.81 -14.36 4.45
CA VAL A 44 -3.97 -14.05 3.03
C VAL A 44 -5.36 -14.48 2.58
N PRO A 45 -6.18 -13.57 2.01
CA PRO A 45 -7.47 -13.94 1.46
C PRO A 45 -7.32 -14.81 0.20
N LYS A 46 -8.30 -15.67 -0.06
CA LYS A 46 -8.44 -16.28 -1.40
C LYS A 46 -8.74 -15.18 -2.42
N LEU A 47 -8.42 -15.44 -3.69
CA LEU A 47 -8.62 -14.46 -4.77
C LEU A 47 -10.07 -13.94 -4.82
N GLU A 48 -11.07 -14.81 -4.71
CA GLU A 48 -12.48 -14.43 -4.68
C GLU A 48 -12.80 -13.44 -3.56
N THR A 49 -12.34 -13.72 -2.34
CA THR A 49 -12.51 -12.81 -1.19
C THR A 49 -11.74 -11.50 -1.39
N PHE A 50 -10.55 -11.57 -1.97
CA PHE A 50 -9.75 -10.38 -2.26
C PHE A 50 -10.48 -9.45 -3.24
N LEU A 51 -11.05 -9.99 -4.32
CA LEU A 51 -11.85 -9.23 -5.28
C LEU A 51 -13.07 -8.58 -4.61
N LEU A 52 -13.75 -9.32 -3.73
CA LEU A 52 -14.90 -8.80 -2.98
C LEU A 52 -14.51 -7.63 -2.06
N ILE A 53 -13.37 -7.73 -1.39
CA ILE A 53 -12.81 -6.65 -0.56
C ILE A 53 -12.52 -5.43 -1.44
N LEU A 54 -11.82 -5.60 -2.57
CA LEU A 54 -11.45 -4.48 -3.46
C LEU A 54 -12.68 -3.76 -4.01
N ASN A 55 -13.67 -4.51 -4.49
CA ASN A 55 -14.91 -3.95 -5.00
C ASN A 55 -15.67 -3.19 -3.91
N THR A 56 -15.76 -3.76 -2.69
CA THR A 56 -16.45 -3.12 -1.57
C THR A 56 -15.78 -1.81 -1.14
N LEU A 57 -14.44 -1.77 -1.20
CA LEU A 57 -13.64 -0.61 -0.83
C LEU A 57 -13.40 0.38 -1.98
N ASN A 58 -13.90 0.08 -3.19
CA ASN A 58 -13.59 0.78 -4.42
C ASN A 58 -12.07 1.02 -4.60
N ALA A 59 -11.28 -0.02 -4.34
CA ALA A 59 -9.83 0.02 -4.34
C ALA A 59 -9.25 -0.70 -5.58
N SER A 60 -8.21 -0.12 -6.19
CA SER A 60 -7.48 -0.79 -7.27
C SER A 60 -6.56 -1.88 -6.72
N ALA A 61 -6.50 -3.02 -7.42
CA ALA A 61 -5.55 -4.07 -7.12
C ALA A 61 -4.10 -3.58 -7.25
N ASP A 62 -3.81 -2.72 -8.22
CA ASP A 62 -2.47 -2.15 -8.42
C ASP A 62 -2.05 -1.31 -7.21
N ASP A 63 -2.95 -0.46 -6.72
CA ASP A 63 -2.68 0.36 -5.54
C ASP A 63 -2.39 -0.49 -4.31
N VAL A 64 -3.19 -1.54 -4.10
CA VAL A 64 -3.09 -2.44 -2.96
C VAL A 64 -1.86 -3.35 -3.04
N LEU A 65 -1.47 -3.80 -4.24
CA LEU A 65 -0.43 -4.81 -4.45
C LEU A 65 0.91 -4.24 -4.97
N GLN A 66 1.03 -2.95 -5.31
CA GLN A 66 2.25 -2.36 -5.88
C GLN A 66 3.55 -2.69 -5.11
N ASP A 67 3.54 -2.79 -3.77
CA ASP A 67 4.76 -3.12 -3.00
C ASP A 67 5.07 -4.64 -3.00
N SER A 68 4.27 -5.44 -3.71
CA SER A 68 4.50 -6.86 -3.96
C SER A 68 4.94 -7.14 -5.40
N LEU A 69 4.88 -6.14 -6.28
CA LEU A 69 5.16 -6.26 -7.70
C LEU A 69 6.40 -5.45 -8.06
N VAL A 70 7.34 -6.05 -8.81
CA VAL A 70 8.55 -5.34 -9.29
C VAL A 70 8.16 -4.10 -10.11
N VAL A 71 7.15 -4.23 -10.99
CA VAL A 71 6.62 -3.13 -11.80
C VAL A 71 6.01 -2.01 -10.93
N GLY A 72 5.45 -2.34 -9.77
CA GLY A 72 4.92 -1.35 -8.83
C GLY A 72 6.00 -0.45 -8.23
N TYR A 73 7.23 -0.97 -8.05
CA TYR A 73 8.37 -0.17 -7.63
C TYR A 73 8.83 0.83 -8.70
N GLU A 74 8.70 0.49 -9.99
CA GLU A 74 9.01 1.41 -11.09
C GLU A 74 8.03 2.59 -11.11
N ALA A 75 6.72 2.32 -10.94
CA ALA A 75 5.71 3.37 -10.85
C ALA A 75 5.98 4.33 -9.68
N LYS A 76 6.33 3.79 -8.51
CA LYS A 76 6.68 4.59 -7.31
C LYS A 76 7.97 5.39 -7.50
N SER A 77 8.98 4.81 -8.15
CA SER A 77 10.23 5.49 -8.50
C SER A 77 9.97 6.66 -9.44
N ASN A 78 9.09 6.49 -10.44
CA ASN A 78 8.70 7.56 -11.35
C ASN A 78 7.96 8.70 -10.64
N ASP A 79 7.06 8.39 -9.70
CA ASP A 79 6.40 9.41 -8.87
C ASP A 79 7.41 10.19 -7.99
N MET A 80 8.39 9.48 -7.41
CA MET A 80 9.48 10.11 -6.66
C MET A 80 10.29 11.08 -7.54
N ILE A 81 10.65 10.67 -8.76
CA ILE A 81 11.37 11.53 -9.72
C ILE A 81 10.56 12.80 -10.03
N ARG A 82 9.24 12.67 -10.23
CA ARG A 82 8.36 13.82 -10.48
C ARG A 82 8.35 14.78 -9.28
N LYS A 83 8.22 14.26 -8.05
CA LYS A 83 8.27 15.07 -6.83
C LYS A 83 9.61 15.79 -6.66
N LEU A 84 10.72 15.11 -6.92
CA LEU A 84 12.05 15.70 -6.89
C LEU A 84 12.22 16.81 -7.93
N ASN A 85 11.67 16.62 -9.13
CA ASN A 85 11.69 17.62 -10.19
C ASN A 85 10.86 18.88 -9.85
N ALA A 86 9.86 18.75 -8.97
CA ALA A 86 9.03 19.87 -8.53
C ALA A 86 9.66 20.73 -7.42
N LEU A 87 10.78 20.28 -6.82
CA LEU A 87 11.51 21.04 -5.80
C LEU A 87 12.43 22.09 -6.44
N ASP A 88 12.77 23.14 -5.68
CA ASP A 88 13.85 24.04 -6.06
C ASP A 88 15.21 23.33 -6.06
N VAL A 89 16.17 23.90 -6.80
CA VAL A 89 17.48 23.28 -7.06
C VAL A 89 18.22 22.96 -5.75
N THR A 90 18.16 23.82 -4.75
CA THR A 90 18.87 23.63 -3.48
C THR A 90 18.23 22.51 -2.67
N LYS A 91 16.91 22.50 -2.51
CA LYS A 91 16.20 21.43 -1.80
C LYS A 91 16.31 20.09 -2.52
N ARG A 92 16.26 20.09 -3.85
CA ARG A 92 16.46 18.88 -4.65
C ARG A 92 17.85 18.30 -4.44
N LYS A 93 18.90 19.13 -4.44
CA LYS A 93 20.27 18.69 -4.16
C LYS A 93 20.38 18.07 -2.77
N GLN A 94 19.84 18.75 -1.75
CA GLN A 94 19.81 18.21 -0.38
C GLN A 94 19.10 16.84 -0.31
N ALA A 95 17.96 16.69 -1.00
CA ALA A 95 17.26 15.41 -1.04
C ALA A 95 18.08 14.30 -1.70
N LEU A 96 18.78 14.61 -2.79
CA LEU A 96 19.68 13.66 -3.47
C LEU A 96 20.87 13.26 -2.60
N ASP A 97 21.52 14.21 -1.92
CA ASP A 97 22.65 13.92 -1.03
C ASP A 97 22.23 12.96 0.11
N ILE A 98 21.02 13.14 0.66
CA ILE A 98 20.45 12.22 1.67
C ILE A 98 20.20 10.85 1.06
N PHE A 99 19.62 10.77 -0.14
CA PHE A 99 19.38 9.49 -0.79
C PHE A 99 20.67 8.73 -1.10
N ASP A 100 21.72 9.41 -1.56
CA ASP A 100 23.02 8.78 -1.82
C ASP A 100 23.65 8.22 -0.54
N SER A 101 23.53 8.95 0.57
CA SER A 101 23.96 8.45 1.89
C SER A 101 23.20 7.18 2.29
N VAL A 102 21.87 7.16 2.16
CA VAL A 102 21.05 5.98 2.47
C VAL A 102 21.38 4.81 1.55
N ILE A 103 21.50 5.04 0.24
CA ILE A 103 21.83 3.99 -0.74
C ILE A 103 23.20 3.37 -0.45
N SER A 104 24.18 4.19 -0.09
CA SER A 104 25.51 3.70 0.28
C SER A 104 25.45 2.79 1.51
N SER A 105 24.66 3.17 2.54
CA SER A 105 24.50 2.36 3.75
C SER A 105 23.79 1.01 3.54
N LEU A 106 23.02 0.87 2.46
CA LEU A 106 22.30 -0.37 2.14
C LEU A 106 23.09 -1.34 1.27
N LYS A 107 24.26 -0.93 0.75
CA LYS A 107 25.15 -1.76 -0.08
C LYS A 107 26.26 -2.45 0.72
N GLU A 108 26.44 -2.06 1.98
CA GLU A 108 27.29 -2.73 2.98
C GLU A 108 26.57 -3.92 3.61
#